data_AF-A0A9P0LCH3-F1
#
_entry.id   AF-A0A9P0LCH3-F1
#
_cell.length_a   1.000
_cell.length_b   1.000
_cell.length_c   1.000
_cell.angle_alpha   90.00
_cell.angle_beta   90.00
_cell.angle_gamma   90.00
#
_symmetry.space_group_name_H-M   'P 1'
#
loop_
_entity.id
_entity.type
_entity.pdbx_description
1 polymer ?
#
loop_
_entity_poly.entity_id
_entity_poly.type
_entity_poly.pdbx_seq_one_letter_code
_entity_poly.pdbx_strand_id
1 'polypeptide(L)'
;MLEDLRRDFQRSWPQILAIAIGCLGTLNTGFQYAWTSPYIIQITKDKIDYHISEDEAAYFAIIPPLAMMLTCPASSYLTKIIGPKKGFLLTTIPNLLNWILIATAEQAYVFYIARFFVGVSDGIMFTSFPAYIGEISTPKVRGTFGNGPTLAIYLGEFLINLLGTYYYLFAIEFKTKILL
;
A
#
# COMPACT_ATOMS: atom_id res chain seq x y z
N MET A 1 2.06 -41.43 -10.93
CA MET A 1 1.77 -40.30 -11.83
C MET A 1 0.54 -39.49 -11.40
N LEU A 2 -0.69 -40.04 -11.42
CA LEU A 2 -1.88 -39.28 -10.97
C LEU A 2 -1.87 -38.98 -9.46
N GLU A 3 -1.36 -39.90 -8.63
CA GLU A 3 -1.19 -39.67 -7.19
C GLU A 3 -0.09 -38.65 -6.87
N ASP A 4 0.98 -38.60 -7.67
CA ASP A 4 2.04 -37.60 -7.53
C ASP A 4 1.54 -36.21 -7.91
N LEU A 5 0.79 -36.10 -9.02
CA LEU A 5 0.11 -34.87 -9.41
C LEU A 5 -0.90 -34.42 -8.35
N ARG A 6 -1.61 -35.35 -7.71
CA ARG A 6 -2.55 -35.05 -6.63
C ARG A 6 -1.85 -34.55 -5.37
N ARG A 7 -0.70 -35.15 -5.01
CA ARG A 7 0.14 -34.71 -3.87
C ARG A 7 0.76 -33.33 -4.11
N ASP A 8 1.23 -33.08 -5.33
CA ASP A 8 1.78 -31.77 -5.73
C ASP A 8 0.69 -30.69 -5.70
N PHE A 9 -0.50 -31.00 -6.20
CA PHE A 9 -1.65 -30.10 -6.14
C PHE A 9 -2.09 -29.82 -4.69
N GLN A 10 -2.18 -30.85 -3.85
CA GLN A 10 -2.51 -30.71 -2.42
C GLN A 10 -1.50 -29.84 -1.65
N ARG A 11 -0.22 -29.88 -2.02
CA ARG A 11 0.81 -29.01 -1.42
C ARG A 11 0.82 -27.59 -1.97
N SER A 12 0.34 -27.39 -3.20
CA SER A 12 0.40 -26.09 -3.91
C SER A 12 -0.74 -25.14 -3.52
N TRP A 13 -1.96 -25.65 -3.33
CA TRP A 13 -3.13 -24.83 -2.96
C TRP A 13 -2.92 -23.94 -1.72
N PRO A 14 -2.41 -24.44 -0.57
CA PRO A 14 -2.18 -23.59 0.59
C PRO A 14 -1.09 -22.53 0.35
N GLN A 15 -0.12 -22.78 -0.53
CA GLN A 15 0.89 -21.79 -0.93
C GLN A 15 0.25 -20.65 -1.74
N ILE A 16 -0.63 -21.00 -2.70
CA ILE A 16 -1.36 -20.03 -3.51
C ILE A 16 -2.26 -19.17 -2.63
N LEU A 17 -2.97 -19.77 -1.67
CA LEU A 17 -3.80 -19.02 -0.71
C LEU A 17 -2.98 -18.07 0.15
N ALA A 18 -1.82 -18.49 0.66
CA ALA A 18 -0.95 -17.63 1.46
C ALA A 18 -0.43 -16.43 0.65
N ILE A 19 -0.05 -16.64 -0.61
CA ILE A 19 0.36 -15.56 -1.52
C ILE A 19 -0.83 -14.63 -1.79
N ALA A 20 -2.01 -15.17 -2.07
CA ALA A 20 -3.22 -14.39 -2.34
C ALA A 20 -3.62 -13.51 -1.14
N ILE A 21 -3.53 -14.04 0.09
CA ILE A 21 -3.76 -13.24 1.32
C ILE A 21 -2.71 -12.14 1.45
N GLY A 22 -1.44 -12.45 1.17
CA GLY A 22 -0.38 -11.44 1.16
C GLY A 22 -0.60 -10.35 0.11
N CYS A 23 -1.15 -10.70 -1.07
CA CYS A 23 -1.52 -9.74 -2.10
C CYS A 23 -2.59 -8.74 -1.63
N LEU A 24 -3.47 -9.10 -0.70
CA LEU A 24 -4.40 -8.12 -0.11
C LEU A 24 -3.67 -7.04 0.69
N GLY A 25 -2.59 -7.42 1.39
CA GLY A 25 -1.72 -6.47 2.09
C GLY A 25 -1.01 -5.52 1.13
N THR A 26 -0.48 -6.04 0.02
CA THR A 26 0.19 -5.21 -1.00
C THR A 26 -0.80 -4.36 -1.80
N LEU A 27 -2.05 -4.81 -1.96
CA LEU A 27 -3.14 -4.01 -2.50
C LEU A 27 -3.44 -2.80 -1.61
N ASN A 28 -3.49 -2.97 -0.29
CA ASN A 28 -3.62 -1.85 0.66
C ASN A 28 -2.47 -0.84 0.51
N THR A 29 -1.23 -1.29 0.31
CA THR A 29 -0.11 -0.40 0.01
C THR A 29 -0.34 0.40 -1.27
N GLY A 30 -0.88 -0.23 -2.33
CA GLY A 30 -1.27 0.47 -3.55
C GLY A 30 -2.29 1.59 -3.30
N PHE A 31 -3.28 1.36 -2.43
CA PHE A 31 -4.21 2.42 -2.01
C PHE A 31 -3.51 3.59 -1.32
N GLN A 32 -2.55 3.31 -0.44
CA GLN A 32 -1.82 4.32 0.32
C GLN A 32 -0.89 5.18 -0.56
N TYR A 33 -0.38 4.66 -1.67
CA TYR A 33 0.41 5.45 -2.62
C TYR A 33 -0.46 6.36 -3.49
N ALA A 34 -1.55 5.81 -4.03
CA ALA A 34 -2.29 6.46 -5.10
C ALA A 34 -3.41 7.39 -4.65
N TRP A 35 -3.92 7.32 -3.41
CA TRP A 35 -4.96 8.24 -2.93
C TRP A 35 -4.57 9.72 -3.10
N THR A 36 -3.27 9.99 -3.08
CA THR A 36 -2.68 11.32 -3.17
C THR A 36 -3.02 12.01 -4.49
N SER A 37 -3.16 11.28 -5.59
CA SER A 37 -3.39 11.84 -6.92
C SER A 37 -4.76 12.56 -7.05
N PRO A 38 -5.91 11.94 -6.73
CA PRO A 38 -7.20 12.63 -6.81
C PRO A 38 -7.46 13.54 -5.60
N TYR A 39 -6.93 13.22 -4.41
CA TYR A 39 -7.25 13.95 -3.19
C TYR A 39 -6.43 15.24 -3.01
N ILE A 40 -5.19 15.30 -3.52
CA ILE A 40 -4.36 16.52 -3.40
C ILE A 40 -5.06 17.74 -4.00
N ILE A 41 -5.77 17.56 -5.12
CA ILE A 41 -6.52 18.63 -5.79
C ILE A 41 -7.68 19.13 -4.91
N GLN A 42 -8.30 18.25 -4.14
CA GLN A 42 -9.42 18.62 -3.25
C GLN A 42 -8.90 19.34 -2.00
N ILE A 43 -7.85 18.79 -1.37
CA ILE A 43 -7.24 19.34 -0.17
C ILE A 43 -6.63 20.72 -0.43
N THR A 44 -6.03 20.95 -1.60
CA THR A 44 -5.44 22.26 -1.93
C THR A 44 -6.47 23.30 -2.38
N LYS A 45 -7.61 22.86 -2.93
CA LYS A 45 -8.72 23.77 -3.30
C LYS A 45 -9.57 24.17 -2.10
N ASP A 46 -9.72 23.29 -1.12
CA ASP A 46 -10.50 23.54 0.08
C ASP A 46 -9.68 24.26 1.16
N LYS A 47 -9.44 25.56 0.94
CA LYS A 47 -8.70 26.41 1.87
C LYS A 47 -9.45 26.74 3.16
N ILE A 48 -10.72 26.34 3.28
CA ILE A 48 -11.56 26.62 4.45
C ILE A 48 -11.26 25.58 5.52
N ASP A 49 -11.24 24.30 5.15
CA ASP A 49 -10.95 23.19 6.05
C ASP A 49 -9.46 22.81 6.07
N TYR A 50 -8.74 23.01 4.96
CA TYR A 50 -7.33 22.62 4.80
C TYR A 50 -6.48 23.80 4.36
N HIS A 51 -5.71 24.36 5.29
CA HIS A 51 -4.77 25.47 5.02
C HIS A 51 -3.46 24.96 4.38
N ILE A 52 -3.55 24.19 3.28
CA ILE A 52 -2.40 23.51 2.66
C ILE A 52 -2.07 24.16 1.32
N SER A 53 -0.85 24.68 1.18
CA SER A 53 -0.37 25.26 -0.07
C SER A 53 -0.02 24.19 -1.11
N GLU A 54 -0.02 24.55 -2.40
CA GLU A 54 0.46 23.66 -3.48
C GLU A 54 1.92 23.22 -3.25
N ASP A 55 2.76 24.11 -2.74
CA ASP A 55 4.16 23.82 -2.42
C ASP A 55 4.30 22.79 -1.28
N GLU A 56 3.41 22.86 -0.28
CA GLU A 56 3.38 21.92 0.83
C GLU A 56 2.94 20.53 0.37
N ALA A 57 1.98 20.51 -0.55
CA ALA A 57 1.46 19.29 -1.12
C ALA A 57 2.51 18.55 -1.97
N ALA A 58 3.51 19.24 -2.53
CA ALA A 58 4.62 18.61 -3.26
C ALA A 58 5.47 17.69 -2.35
N TYR A 59 5.67 18.05 -1.08
CA TYR A 59 6.46 17.23 -0.14
C TYR A 59 5.83 15.87 0.14
N PHE A 60 4.51 15.76 -0.02
CA PHE A 60 3.78 14.51 0.14
C PHE A 60 4.30 13.37 -0.75
N ALA A 61 4.81 13.69 -1.93
CA ALA A 61 5.36 12.70 -2.86
C ALA A 61 6.80 12.28 -2.49
N ILE A 62 7.57 13.15 -1.84
CA ILE A 62 9.00 12.94 -1.56
C ILE A 62 9.21 12.21 -0.22
N ILE A 63 8.33 12.44 0.76
CA ILE A 63 8.48 11.86 2.10
C ILE A 63 8.46 10.32 2.11
N PRO A 64 7.50 9.61 1.45
CA PRO A 64 7.48 8.15 1.45
C PRO A 64 8.77 7.48 0.93
N PRO A 65 9.32 7.85 -0.25
CA PRO A 65 10.56 7.24 -0.73
C PRO A 65 11.78 7.57 0.15
N LEU A 66 11.85 8.77 0.74
CA LEU A 66 12.89 9.11 1.72
C LEU A 66 12.81 8.22 2.97
N ALA A 67 11.62 8.08 3.55
CA ALA A 67 11.38 7.22 4.70
C ALA A 67 11.68 5.75 4.40
N MET A 68 11.32 5.28 3.20
CA MET A 68 11.65 3.93 2.74
C MET A 68 13.17 3.71 2.64
N MET A 69 13.92 4.66 2.07
CA MET A 69 15.39 4.55 1.98
C MET A 69 16.04 4.40 3.37
N LEU A 70 15.56 5.15 4.36
CA LEU A 70 16.07 5.09 5.73
C LEU A 70 15.68 3.79 6.44
N THR A 71 14.50 3.27 6.16
CA THR A 71 13.96 2.09 6.85
C THR A 71 14.38 0.76 6.23
N CYS A 72 14.66 0.68 4.93
CA CYS A 72 15.07 -0.55 4.25
C CYS A 72 16.26 -1.30 4.90
N PRO A 73 17.37 -0.65 5.30
CA PRO A 73 18.46 -1.34 5.99
C PRO A 73 18.04 -1.89 7.35
N ALA A 74 17.30 -1.09 8.13
CA ALA A 74 16.81 -1.45 9.45
C ALA A 74 15.78 -2.59 9.36
N SER A 75 14.85 -2.53 8.40
CA SER A 75 13.83 -3.55 8.17
C SER A 75 14.45 -4.85 7.68
N SER A 76 15.49 -4.80 6.83
CA SER A 76 16.23 -5.99 6.39
C SER A 76 16.90 -6.70 7.57
N TYR A 77 17.54 -5.95 8.48
CA TYR A 77 18.12 -6.52 9.70
C TYR A 77 17.03 -7.10 10.63
N LEU A 78 15.94 -6.36 10.84
CA LEU A 78 14.82 -6.80 11.66
C LEU A 78 14.21 -8.10 11.12
N THR A 79 13.97 -8.18 9.81
CA THR A 79 13.41 -9.35 9.11
C THR A 79 14.25 -10.60 9.35
N LYS A 80 15.59 -10.47 9.39
CA LYS A 80 16.49 -11.59 9.69
C LYS A 80 16.33 -12.12 11.12
N ILE A 81 16.01 -11.26 12.08
CA ILE A 81 15.86 -11.64 13.49
C ILE A 81 14.49 -12.26 13.76
N ILE A 82 13.41 -11.58 13.32
CA ILE A 82 12.04 -11.99 13.66
C ILE A 82 11.44 -12.98 12.66
N GLY A 83 12.07 -13.13 11.50
CA GLY A 83 11.61 -13.94 10.38
C GLY A 83 10.63 -13.18 9.46
N PRO A 84 10.55 -13.56 8.18
CA PRO A 84 9.82 -12.78 7.17
C PRO A 84 8.30 -12.81 7.33
N LYS A 85 7.73 -13.90 7.86
CA LYS A 85 6.29 -13.95 8.18
C LYS A 85 5.90 -12.91 9.23
N LYS A 86 6.68 -12.79 10.31
CA LYS A 86 6.41 -11.82 11.38
C LYS A 86 6.74 -10.41 10.93
N GLY A 87 7.80 -10.23 10.14
CA GLY A 87 8.13 -8.96 9.51
C GLY A 87 6.99 -8.43 8.64
N PHE A 88 6.40 -9.29 7.80
CA PHE A 88 5.25 -8.89 7.00
C PHE A 88 4.03 -8.53 7.85
N LEU A 89 3.72 -9.30 8.90
CA LEU A 89 2.62 -8.97 9.82
C LEU A 89 2.83 -7.63 10.55
N LEU A 90 4.10 -7.30 10.87
CA LEU A 90 4.45 -6.05 11.54
C LEU A 90 4.08 -4.81 10.71
N THR A 91 4.05 -4.91 9.37
CA THR A 91 3.62 -3.81 8.46
C THR A 91 2.20 -3.33 8.73
N THR A 92 1.35 -4.18 9.32
CA THR A 92 -0.04 -3.83 9.65
C THR A 92 -0.10 -2.66 10.65
N ILE A 93 0.84 -2.59 11.59
CA ILE A 93 0.87 -1.55 12.63
C ILE A 93 1.08 -0.15 12.03
N PRO A 94 2.17 0.13 11.28
CA PRO A 94 2.35 1.44 10.64
C PRO A 94 1.26 1.72 9.59
N ASN A 95 0.74 0.70 8.90
CA ASN A 95 -0.38 0.90 7.97
C ASN A 95 -1.67 1.39 8.64
N LEU A 96 -2.03 0.81 9.79
CA LEU A 96 -3.20 1.24 10.56
C LEU A 96 -3.00 2.65 11.12
N LEU A 97 -1.81 2.94 11.67
CA LEU A 97 -1.48 4.27 12.15
C LEU A 97 -1.57 5.31 11.05
N ASN A 98 -1.07 5.00 9.85
CA ASN A 98 -1.19 5.89 8.70
C ASN A 98 -2.66 6.20 8.36
N TRP A 99 -3.52 5.19 8.26
CA TRP A 99 -4.93 5.40 7.92
C TRP A 99 -5.66 6.24 8.98
N ILE A 100 -5.36 6.01 10.26
CA ILE A 100 -5.93 6.81 11.36
C ILE A 100 -5.46 8.25 11.24
N LEU A 101 -4.16 8.48 11.01
CA LEU A 101 -3.60 9.83 10.88
C LEU A 101 -4.19 10.58 9.68
N ILE A 102 -4.37 9.92 8.53
CA ILE A 102 -5.02 10.52 7.36
C ILE A 102 -6.47 10.89 7.68
N ALA A 103 -7.20 10.03 8.40
CA ALA A 103 -8.60 10.28 8.74
C ALA A 103 -8.81 11.44 9.73
N THR A 104 -7.83 11.70 10.61
CA THR A 104 -7.89 12.79 11.60
C THR A 104 -7.03 13.99 11.21
N ALA A 105 -6.49 14.02 9.99
CA ALA A 105 -5.60 15.10 9.58
C ALA A 105 -6.39 16.36 9.28
N GLU A 106 -6.08 17.44 10.00
CA GLU A 106 -6.58 18.80 9.74
C GLU A 106 -5.45 19.74 9.26
N GLN A 107 -4.19 19.35 9.47
CA GLN A 107 -3.00 20.17 9.19
C GLN A 107 -2.00 19.40 8.31
N ALA A 108 -1.24 20.12 7.48
CA ALA A 108 -0.19 19.56 6.61
C ALA A 108 0.81 18.68 7.36
N TYR A 109 1.17 19.06 8.59
CA TYR A 109 2.12 18.31 9.41
C TYR A 109 1.66 16.88 9.75
N VAL A 110 0.35 16.69 9.99
CA VAL A 110 -0.21 15.37 10.27
C VAL A 110 -0.12 14.48 9.03
N PHE A 111 -0.36 15.04 7.84
CA PHE A 111 -0.15 14.34 6.58
C PHE A 111 1.33 13.96 6.37
N TYR A 112 2.28 14.83 6.70
CA TYR A 112 3.71 14.49 6.61
C TYR A 112 4.09 13.30 7.50
N ILE A 113 3.59 13.26 8.73
CA ILE A 113 3.80 12.13 9.64
C ILE A 113 3.14 10.86 9.07
N ALA A 114 1.92 10.96 8.57
CA ALA A 114 1.23 9.83 7.95
C ALA A 114 2.04 9.25 6.78
N ARG A 115 2.54 10.11 5.88
CA ARG A 115 3.42 9.72 4.77
C ARG A 115 4.72 9.06 5.22
N PHE A 116 5.29 9.51 6.32
CA PHE A 116 6.47 8.86 6.90
C PHE A 116 6.16 7.42 7.32
N PHE A 117 5.02 7.18 8.00
CA PHE A 117 4.60 5.84 8.39
C PHE A 117 4.31 4.92 7.19
N VAL A 118 3.79 5.44 6.08
CA VAL A 118 3.67 4.69 4.82
C VAL A 118 5.04 4.19 4.37
N GLY A 119 6.02 5.09 4.26
CA GLY A 119 7.37 4.71 3.82
C GLY A 119 8.05 3.71 4.76
N VAL A 120 7.80 3.79 6.07
CA VAL A 120 8.27 2.78 7.06
C VAL A 120 7.62 1.42 6.80
N SER A 121 6.30 1.40 6.59
CA SER A 121 5.54 0.18 6.31
C SER A 121 6.04 -0.48 5.03
N ASP A 122 6.24 0.30 3.97
CA ASP A 122 6.73 -0.15 2.68
C ASP A 122 8.14 -0.73 2.78
N GLY A 123 9.03 -0.04 3.51
CA GLY A 123 10.39 -0.54 3.76
C GLY A 123 10.40 -1.91 4.42
N ILE A 124 9.47 -2.17 5.35
CA ILE A 124 9.31 -3.50 5.98
C ILE A 124 8.66 -4.51 5.03
N MET A 125 7.66 -4.08 4.26
CA MET A 125 6.95 -4.93 3.32
C MET A 125 7.87 -5.43 2.21
N PHE A 126 8.61 -4.55 1.55
CA PHE A 126 9.48 -4.89 0.42
C PHE A 126 10.66 -5.77 0.82
N THR A 127 11.10 -5.75 2.10
CA THR A 127 12.13 -6.68 2.59
C THR A 127 11.54 -8.01 3.04
N SER A 128 10.39 -7.99 3.73
CA SER A 128 9.83 -9.18 4.38
C SER A 128 9.01 -10.04 3.44
N PHE A 129 8.24 -9.43 2.53
CA PHE A 129 7.27 -10.16 1.72
C PHE A 129 7.89 -11.02 0.62
N PRO A 130 8.88 -10.54 -0.16
CA PRO A 130 9.59 -11.40 -1.12
C PRO A 130 10.33 -12.55 -0.44
N ALA A 131 10.91 -12.31 0.75
CA ALA A 131 11.55 -13.34 1.55
C ALA A 131 10.54 -14.39 2.03
N TYR A 132 9.36 -13.94 2.50
CA TYR A 132 8.27 -14.83 2.92
C TYR A 132 7.80 -15.73 1.78
N ILE A 133 7.56 -15.16 0.59
CA ILE A 133 7.19 -15.93 -0.60
C ILE A 133 8.30 -16.93 -0.94
N GLY A 134 9.58 -16.52 -0.87
CA GLY A 134 10.72 -17.39 -1.12
C GLY A 134 10.80 -18.60 -0.19
N GLU A 135 10.40 -18.45 1.08
CA GLU A 135 10.40 -19.53 2.08
C GLU A 135 9.23 -20.50 1.92
N ILE A 136 8.04 -20.01 1.55
CA ILE A 136 6.82 -20.84 1.49
C ILE A 136 6.57 -21.48 0.13
N SER A 137 7.13 -20.93 -0.94
CA SER A 137 6.75 -21.30 -2.31
C SER A 137 7.74 -22.26 -2.96
N THR A 138 7.19 -23.27 -3.63
CA THR A 138 7.95 -24.18 -4.49
C THR A 138 8.35 -23.43 -5.78
N PRO A 139 9.52 -23.70 -6.41
CA PRO A 139 9.99 -22.96 -7.60
C PRO A 139 8.94 -22.81 -8.72
N LYS A 140 8.11 -23.84 -8.95
CA LYS A 140 7.00 -23.81 -9.92
C LYS A 140 5.93 -22.78 -9.56
N VAL A 141 5.50 -22.72 -8.30
CA VAL A 141 4.50 -21.74 -7.82
C VAL A 141 5.10 -20.34 -7.79
N ARG A 142 6.35 -20.21 -7.33
CA ARG A 142 7.09 -18.94 -7.30
C ARG A 142 7.24 -18.32 -8.68
N GLY A 143 7.51 -19.12 -9.71
CA GLY A 143 7.63 -18.64 -11.09
C GLY A 143 6.30 -18.13 -11.66
N THR A 144 5.18 -18.76 -11.32
CA THR A 144 3.85 -18.35 -11.82
C THR A 144 3.24 -17.20 -11.02
N PHE A 145 3.35 -17.23 -9.68
CA PHE A 145 2.65 -16.30 -8.79
C PHE A 145 3.57 -15.29 -8.07
N GLY A 146 4.89 -15.36 -8.30
CA GLY A 146 5.85 -14.46 -7.66
C GLY A 146 5.64 -12.98 -7.97
N ASN A 147 5.04 -12.66 -9.13
CA ASN A 147 4.69 -11.29 -9.52
C ASN A 147 3.28 -10.85 -9.07
N GLY A 148 2.49 -11.75 -8.47
CA GLY A 148 1.17 -11.42 -7.93
C GLY A 148 1.14 -10.22 -6.98
N PRO A 149 2.09 -10.08 -6.04
CA PRO A 149 2.22 -8.92 -5.16
C PRO A 149 2.27 -7.58 -5.89
N THR A 150 3.10 -7.49 -6.92
CA THR A 150 3.31 -6.28 -7.72
C THR A 150 2.05 -5.95 -8.53
N LEU A 151 1.41 -6.96 -9.12
CA LEU A 151 0.12 -6.78 -9.79
C LEU A 151 -0.95 -6.24 -8.83
N ALA A 152 -0.98 -6.75 -7.59
CA ALA A 152 -1.93 -6.29 -6.59
C ALA A 152 -1.69 -4.83 -6.14
N ILE A 153 -0.44 -4.38 -6.08
CA ILE A 153 -0.11 -2.96 -5.83
C ILE A 153 -0.72 -2.08 -6.94
N TYR A 154 -0.42 -2.39 -8.20
CA TYR A 154 -0.94 -1.61 -9.34
C TYR A 154 -2.46 -1.67 -9.46
N LEU A 155 -3.07 -2.81 -9.15
CA LEU A 155 -4.53 -2.93 -9.06
C LEU A 155 -5.09 -2.01 -7.97
N GLY A 156 -4.47 -1.95 -6.80
CA GLY A 156 -4.84 -1.02 -5.73
C GLY A 156 -4.74 0.44 -6.19
N GLU A 157 -3.61 0.80 -6.80
CA GLU A 157 -3.39 2.15 -7.33
C GLU A 157 -4.45 2.55 -8.36
N PHE A 158 -4.78 1.63 -9.27
CA PHE A 158 -5.82 1.85 -10.27
C PHE A 158 -7.19 2.06 -9.63
N LEU A 159 -7.59 1.20 -8.69
CA LEU A 159 -8.89 1.24 -8.05
C LEU A 159 -9.12 2.53 -7.26
N ILE A 160 -8.14 3.01 -6.48
CA ILE A 160 -8.30 4.24 -5.71
C ILE A 160 -8.36 5.48 -6.61
N ASN A 161 -7.60 5.49 -7.72
CA ASN A 161 -7.67 6.58 -8.71
C ASN A 161 -9.01 6.60 -9.45
N LEU A 162 -9.54 5.43 -9.79
CA LEU A 162 -10.86 5.30 -10.41
C LEU A 162 -11.96 5.81 -9.49
N LEU A 163 -11.94 5.38 -8.22
CA LEU A 163 -12.88 5.85 -7.21
C LEU A 163 -12.75 7.35 -6.98
N GLY A 164 -11.53 7.87 -6.80
CA GLY A 164 -11.28 9.29 -6.59
C GLY A 164 -11.80 10.17 -7.75
N THR A 165 -11.61 9.72 -8.99
CA THR A 165 -12.12 10.41 -10.18
C THR A 165 -13.65 10.38 -10.25
N TYR A 166 -14.28 9.23 -9.96
CA TYR A 166 -15.74 9.10 -9.93
C TYR A 166 -16.37 10.04 -8.89
N TYR A 167 -15.83 10.08 -7.67
CA TYR A 167 -16.31 10.98 -6.62
C TYR A 167 -16.07 12.46 -6.97
N TYR A 168 -14.92 12.78 -7.57
CA TYR A 168 -14.61 14.15 -8.00
C TYR A 168 -15.60 14.68 -9.05
N LEU A 169 -15.90 13.87 -10.08
CA LEU A 169 -16.85 14.23 -11.13
C LEU A 169 -18.27 14.40 -10.57
N PHE A 170 -18.71 13.48 -9.71
CA PHE A 170 -20.01 13.57 -9.07
C PHE A 170 -20.17 14.85 -8.23
N ALA A 171 -19.13 15.23 -7.47
CA ALA A 171 -19.12 16.46 -6.68
C ALA A 171 -19.25 17.72 -7.54
N ILE A 172 -18.62 17.75 -8.72
CA ILE A 172 -18.73 18.87 -9.66
C ILE A 172 -20.14 18.95 -10.24
N GLU A 173 -20.69 17.84 -10.76
CA GLU A 173 -22.04 17.84 -11.35
C GLU A 173 -23.10 18.32 -10.36
N PHE A 174 -22.99 17.92 -9.09
CA PHE A 174 -23.91 18.36 -8.04
C PHE A 174 -23.81 19.86 -7.77
N LYS A 175 -22.59 20.41 -7.69
CA LYS A 175 -22.38 21.86 -7.55
C LYS A 175 -22.92 22.64 -8.75
N THR A 176 -22.71 22.17 -9.97
CA THR A 176 -23.19 22.84 -11.19
C THR A 176 -24.71 22.83 -11.30
N LYS A 177 -25.39 21.77 -10.87
CA LYS A 177 -26.86 21.68 -10.87
C LYS A 177 -27.55 22.52 -9.78
N ILE A 178 -26.86 22.85 -8.69
CA ILE A 178 -27.40 23.73 -7.63
C ILE A 178 -27.25 25.22 -7.98
N LEU A 179 -26.28 25.54 -8.83
CA LEU A 179 -25.97 26.92 -9.25
C LEU A 179 -26.71 27.37 -10.52
N LEU A 180 -27.54 26.50 -11.12
CA LEU A 180 -28.46 26.80 -12.24
C LEU A 180 -29.91 26.68 -11.77
#